data_AF-A0A3D5NSX1-F1
#
_entry.id   AF-A0A3D5NSX1-F1
#
_cell.length_a   1.000
_cell.length_b   1.000
_cell.length_c   1.000
_cell.angle_alpha   90.00
_cell.angle_beta   90.00
_cell.angle_gamma   90.00
#
_symmetry.space_group_name_H-M   'P 1'
#
loop_
_entity.id
_entity.type
_entity.pdbx_description
1 polymer ?
#
loop_
_entity_poly.entity_id
_entity_poly.type
_entity_poly.pdbx_seq_one_letter_code
_entity_poly.pdbx_strand_id
1 'polypeptide(L)'
;MNVSKETHHMIIAALLLTLAVMIQILGKNIPQINQLFVGPIVNSILLLAVYFSGVKWAMIIGALTPLLAFFTGVLAAPMAPFIPFIAVGNFLYVLIFSFFKNRRNGEPIGVLAGSLIKFLFLFFSATKLIDLIAVSIPQPVKDKLAVSMGLPQFVTALAGGAIAMALFKMLKQRISTI
;
A
#
# COMPACT_ATOMS: atom_id res chain seq x y z
N MET A 1 9.86 26.08 -6.85
CA MET A 1 10.06 24.72 -6.31
C MET A 1 11.29 24.75 -5.41
N ASN A 2 11.17 24.43 -4.12
CA ASN A 2 12.34 24.41 -3.22
C ASN A 2 13.07 23.07 -3.41
N VAL A 3 14.14 23.09 -4.19
CA VAL A 3 14.90 21.90 -4.60
C VAL A 3 15.35 21.09 -3.38
N SER A 4 15.86 21.75 -2.34
CA SER A 4 16.32 21.08 -1.10
C SER A 4 15.20 20.29 -0.41
N LYS A 5 14.00 20.87 -0.31
CA LYS A 5 12.85 20.20 0.30
C LYS A 5 12.39 18.99 -0.51
N GLU A 6 12.36 19.10 -1.83
CA GLU A 6 11.99 17.98 -2.70
C GLU A 6 13.03 16.85 -2.64
N THR A 7 14.32 17.17 -2.59
CA THR A 7 15.39 16.18 -2.39
C THR A 7 15.21 15.44 -1.06
N HIS A 8 14.89 16.14 0.02
CA HIS A 8 14.64 15.51 1.32
C HIS A 8 13.43 14.54 1.28
N HIS A 9 12.29 14.97 0.72
CA HIS A 9 11.12 14.10 0.57
C HIS A 9 11.41 12.86 -0.28
N MET A 10 12.18 13.03 -1.36
CA MET A 10 12.61 11.94 -2.24
C MET A 10 13.47 10.91 -1.51
N ILE A 11 14.44 11.37 -0.70
CA ILE A 11 15.30 10.47 0.08
C ILE A 11 14.45 9.64 1.06
N ILE A 12 13.55 10.28 1.82
CA ILE A 12 12.65 9.56 2.73
C ILE A 12 11.78 8.56 1.96
N ALA A 13 11.25 8.96 0.81
CA ALA A 13 10.41 8.10 -0.01
C ALA A 13 11.18 6.86 -0.51
N ALA A 14 12.44 7.04 -0.92
CA ALA A 14 13.30 5.94 -1.35
C ALA A 14 13.60 4.97 -0.19
N LEU A 15 13.86 5.47 1.02
CA LEU A 15 14.05 4.65 2.21
C LEU A 15 12.79 3.86 2.56
N LEU A 16 11.63 4.52 2.55
CA LEU A 16 10.34 3.88 2.78
C LEU A 16 10.03 2.81 1.73
N LEU A 17 10.28 3.09 0.44
CA LEU A 17 10.14 2.10 -0.63
C LEU A 17 11.06 0.91 -0.43
N THR A 18 12.32 1.15 -0.06
CA THR A 18 13.30 0.10 0.21
C THR A 18 12.81 -0.80 1.34
N LEU A 19 12.31 -0.22 2.44
CA LEU A 19 11.74 -0.98 3.55
C LEU A 19 10.54 -1.82 3.09
N ALA A 20 9.64 -1.27 2.27
CA ALA A 20 8.50 -2.02 1.75
C ALA A 20 8.94 -3.23 0.93
N VAL A 21 9.92 -3.06 0.04
CA VAL A 21 10.46 -4.13 -0.79
C VAL A 21 11.18 -5.19 0.06
N MET A 22 11.97 -4.79 1.05
CA MET A 22 12.63 -5.72 1.96
C MET A 22 11.61 -6.59 2.71
N ILE A 23 10.55 -5.98 3.24
CA ILE A 23 9.49 -6.72 3.96
C ILE A 23 8.73 -7.67 3.02
N GLN A 24 8.48 -7.27 1.78
CA GLN A 24 7.89 -8.14 0.76
C GLN A 24 8.77 -9.36 0.45
N ILE A 25 10.07 -9.15 0.28
CA ILE A 25 11.05 -10.23 0.04
C ILE A 25 11.13 -11.17 1.25
N LEU A 26 11.15 -10.62 2.46
CA LEU A 26 11.16 -11.44 3.69
C LEU A 26 9.91 -12.30 3.80
N GLY A 27 8.73 -11.74 3.53
CA GLY A 27 7.48 -12.51 3.57
C GLY A 27 7.37 -13.59 2.50
N LYS A 28 8.03 -13.43 1.36
CA LYS A 28 8.14 -14.49 0.35
C LYS A 28 9.03 -15.64 0.83
N ASN A 29 10.16 -15.33 1.46
CA ASN A 29 11.20 -16.31 1.77
C ASN A 29 11.03 -16.98 3.14
N ILE A 30 10.25 -16.40 4.04
CA ILE A 30 10.06 -16.90 5.41
C ILE A 30 8.59 -17.34 5.57
N PRO A 31 8.28 -18.65 5.59
CA PRO A 31 6.91 -19.15 5.64
C PRO A 31 6.07 -18.65 6.82
N GLN A 32 6.72 -18.33 7.95
CA GLN A 32 6.08 -17.78 9.14
C GLN A 32 5.59 -16.34 8.95
N ILE A 33 6.17 -15.59 7.99
CA ILE A 33 5.82 -14.21 7.67
C ILE A 33 4.86 -14.22 6.49
N ASN A 34 3.57 -14.42 6.78
CA ASN A 34 2.55 -14.47 5.75
C ASN A 34 2.05 -13.06 5.33
N GLN A 35 1.12 -13.03 4.37
CA GLN A 35 0.52 -11.80 3.86
C GLN A 35 -0.19 -10.95 4.93
N LEU A 36 -0.64 -11.55 6.03
CA LEU A 36 -1.25 -10.82 7.16
C LEU A 36 -0.21 -10.05 8.00
N PHE A 37 1.08 -10.38 7.87
CA PHE A 37 2.19 -9.61 8.45
C PHE A 37 2.78 -8.61 7.45
N VAL A 38 2.99 -9.02 6.20
CA VAL A 38 3.55 -8.16 5.15
C VAL A 38 2.59 -7.02 4.79
N GLY A 39 1.31 -7.35 4.61
CA GLY A 39 0.28 -6.42 4.16
C GLY A 39 0.14 -5.17 5.04
N PRO A 40 0.01 -5.29 6.38
CA PRO A 40 -0.08 -4.14 7.26
C PRO A 40 1.15 -3.24 7.19
N ILE A 41 2.36 -3.82 7.10
CA ILE A 41 3.60 -3.04 7.05
C ILE A 41 3.70 -2.28 5.72
N VAL A 42 3.38 -2.92 4.59
CA VAL A 42 3.38 -2.20 3.30
C VAL A 42 2.33 -1.08 3.28
N ASN A 43 1.12 -1.32 3.80
CA ASN A 43 0.09 -0.29 3.89
C ASN A 43 0.47 0.84 4.86
N SER A 44 1.15 0.53 5.97
CA SER A 44 1.62 1.56 6.90
C SER A 44 2.66 2.45 6.25
N ILE A 45 3.59 1.88 5.48
CA ILE A 45 4.59 2.61 4.72
C ILE A 45 3.95 3.58 3.72
N LEU A 46 2.88 3.19 3.03
CA LEU A 46 2.15 4.09 2.12
C LEU A 46 1.61 5.32 2.85
N LEU A 47 1.01 5.14 4.04
CA LEU A 47 0.48 6.27 4.80
C LEU A 47 1.57 7.08 5.51
N LEU A 48 2.65 6.45 5.98
CA LEU A 48 3.83 7.14 6.51
C LEU A 48 4.48 8.02 5.42
N ALA A 49 4.49 7.57 4.17
CA ALA A 49 4.93 8.41 3.06
C ALA A 49 4.05 9.66 2.88
N VAL A 50 2.74 9.57 3.14
CA VAL A 50 1.83 10.74 3.12
C VAL A 50 2.18 11.74 4.24
N TYR A 51 2.66 11.25 5.38
CA TYR A 51 3.10 12.10 6.49
C TYR A 51 4.45 12.76 6.23
N PHE A 52 5.45 12.01 5.75
CA PHE A 52 6.85 12.46 5.73
C PHE A 52 7.37 12.90 4.36
N SER A 53 6.86 12.33 3.27
CA SER A 53 7.29 12.66 1.91
C SER A 53 6.21 13.40 1.10
N GLY A 54 4.96 13.36 1.55
CA GLY A 54 3.82 13.96 0.87
C GLY A 54 3.17 13.06 -0.17
N VAL A 55 2.00 13.49 -0.67
CA VAL A 55 1.08 12.67 -1.48
C VAL A 55 1.72 12.19 -2.78
N LYS A 56 2.45 13.06 -3.48
CA LYS A 56 3.13 12.72 -4.74
C LYS A 56 4.04 11.50 -4.58
N TRP A 57 4.90 11.52 -3.56
CA TRP A 57 5.85 10.45 -3.30
C TRP A 57 5.17 9.19 -2.75
N ALA A 58 4.13 9.33 -1.92
CA ALA A 58 3.32 8.20 -1.47
C ALA A 58 2.64 7.46 -2.63
N MET A 59 2.12 8.19 -3.63
CA MET A 59 1.59 7.59 -4.85
C MET A 59 2.70 6.88 -5.64
N ILE A 60 3.87 7.49 -5.84
CA ILE A 60 5.00 6.83 -6.52
C ILE A 60 5.35 5.50 -5.83
N ILE A 61 5.45 5.48 -4.50
CA ILE A 61 5.66 4.24 -3.73
C ILE A 61 4.50 3.25 -3.97
N GLY A 62 3.26 3.72 -3.96
CA GLY A 62 2.06 2.92 -4.24
C GLY A 62 2.09 2.22 -5.60
N ALA A 63 2.69 2.82 -6.62
CA ALA A 63 2.87 2.20 -7.94
C ALA A 63 4.09 1.30 -8.02
N LEU A 64 5.22 1.71 -7.42
CA LEU A 64 6.46 0.96 -7.47
C LEU A 64 6.40 -0.32 -6.61
N THR A 65 5.63 -0.34 -5.53
CA THR A 65 5.51 -1.51 -4.65
C THR A 65 5.04 -2.79 -5.38
N PRO A 66 3.93 -2.82 -6.15
CA PRO A 66 3.56 -4.02 -6.91
C PRO A 66 4.51 -4.32 -8.08
N LEU A 67 5.12 -3.30 -8.68
CA LEU A 67 6.08 -3.47 -9.77
C LEU A 67 7.37 -4.16 -9.28
N LEU A 68 7.92 -3.70 -8.16
CA LEU A 68 9.12 -4.28 -7.55
C LEU A 68 8.81 -5.64 -6.93
N ALA A 69 7.60 -5.86 -6.40
CA ALA A 69 7.17 -7.19 -5.98
C ALA A 69 7.19 -8.19 -7.14
N PHE A 70 6.86 -7.78 -8.36
CA PHE A 70 6.98 -8.63 -9.55
C PHE A 70 8.44 -8.93 -9.91
N PHE A 71 9.31 -7.90 -9.99
CA PHE A 71 10.72 -8.12 -10.34
C PHE A 71 11.51 -8.92 -9.30
N THR A 72 11.12 -8.86 -8.03
CA THR A 72 11.69 -9.67 -6.95
C THR A 72 11.04 -11.06 -6.85
N GLY A 73 10.06 -11.35 -7.70
CA GLY A 73 9.31 -12.60 -7.75
C GLY A 73 8.41 -12.84 -6.54
N VAL A 74 8.11 -11.82 -5.74
CA VAL A 74 7.10 -11.86 -4.67
C VAL A 74 5.71 -11.99 -5.28
N LEU A 75 5.44 -11.24 -6.36
CA LEU A 75 4.24 -11.40 -7.16
C LEU A 75 4.51 -12.43 -8.27
N ALA A 76 3.69 -13.49 -8.32
CA ALA A 76 3.85 -14.54 -9.31
C ALA A 76 3.66 -14.00 -10.73
N ALA A 77 4.43 -14.50 -11.69
CA ALA A 77 4.42 -13.97 -13.06
C ALA A 77 3.03 -13.95 -13.74
N PRO A 78 2.16 -14.97 -13.56
CA PRO A 78 0.80 -14.92 -14.10
C PRO A 78 -0.09 -13.80 -13.52
N MET A 79 0.29 -13.20 -12.39
CA MET A 79 -0.43 -12.08 -11.75
C MET A 79 0.06 -10.71 -12.25
N ALA A 80 1.06 -10.65 -13.13
CA ALA A 80 1.62 -9.40 -13.65
C ALA A 80 0.57 -8.45 -14.28
N PRO A 81 -0.43 -8.95 -15.04
CA PRO A 81 -1.49 -8.08 -15.58
C PRO A 81 -2.32 -7.39 -14.49
N PHE A 82 -2.26 -7.87 -13.24
CA PHE A 82 -2.99 -7.30 -12.12
C PHE A 82 -2.26 -6.12 -11.44
N ILE A 83 -0.97 -5.91 -11.76
CA ILE A 83 -0.13 -4.83 -11.18
C ILE A 83 -0.79 -3.44 -11.28
N PRO A 84 -1.36 -3.02 -12.42
CA PRO A 84 -1.99 -1.70 -12.54
C PRO A 84 -3.16 -1.52 -11.56
N PHE A 85 -3.94 -2.57 -11.32
CA PHE A 85 -5.05 -2.52 -10.36
C PHE A 85 -4.53 -2.38 -8.93
N ILE A 86 -3.47 -3.09 -8.55
CA ILE A 86 -2.86 -2.93 -7.22
C ILE A 86 -2.34 -1.50 -7.04
N ALA A 87 -1.68 -0.93 -8.06
CA ALA A 87 -1.20 0.45 -8.03
C ALA A 87 -2.35 1.45 -7.85
N VAL A 88 -3.44 1.31 -8.60
CA VAL A 88 -4.63 2.16 -8.47
C VAL A 88 -5.27 2.01 -7.08
N GLY A 89 -5.40 0.79 -6.56
CA GLY A 89 -5.89 0.55 -5.21
C GLY A 89 -5.04 1.25 -4.13
N ASN A 90 -3.71 1.24 -4.29
CA ASN A 90 -2.81 1.98 -3.42
C ASN A 90 -2.99 3.50 -3.56
N PHE A 91 -3.21 4.01 -4.77
CA PHE A 91 -3.46 5.44 -5.01
C PHE A 91 -4.75 5.88 -4.33
N LEU A 92 -5.84 5.12 -4.49
CA LEU A 92 -7.10 5.39 -3.84
C LEU A 92 -6.94 5.48 -2.32
N TYR A 93 -6.20 4.54 -1.72
CA TYR A 93 -5.94 4.55 -0.28
C TYR A 93 -5.19 5.81 0.16
N VAL A 94 -4.10 6.15 -0.54
CA VAL A 94 -3.28 7.34 -0.28
C VAL A 94 -4.08 8.64 -0.43
N LEU A 95 -4.86 8.77 -1.50
CA LEU A 95 -5.64 9.98 -1.80
C LEU A 95 -6.76 10.19 -0.78
N ILE A 96 -7.53 9.14 -0.48
CA ILE A 96 -8.63 9.22 0.49
C ILE A 96 -8.06 9.55 1.86
N PHE A 97 -7.02 8.85 2.30
CA PHE A 97 -6.38 9.15 3.58
C PHE A 97 -5.88 10.60 3.63
N SER A 98 -5.18 11.07 2.59
CA SER A 98 -4.66 12.44 2.54
C SER A 98 -5.77 13.50 2.53
N PHE A 99 -6.94 13.21 1.96
CA PHE A 99 -8.08 14.12 1.96
C PHE A 99 -8.66 14.32 3.37
N PHE A 100 -8.71 13.26 4.17
CA PHE A 100 -9.25 13.32 5.52
C PHE A 100 -8.22 13.70 6.59
N LYS A 101 -6.92 13.41 6.42
CA LYS A 101 -5.92 13.51 7.50
C LYS A 101 -5.85 14.85 8.24
N ASN A 102 -6.11 15.97 7.55
CA ASN A 102 -6.02 17.31 8.14
C ASN A 102 -7.34 17.79 8.79
N ARG A 103 -8.41 16.98 8.72
CA ARG A 103 -9.70 17.29 9.34
C ARG A 103 -9.70 16.88 10.81
N ARG A 104 -10.55 17.51 11.62
CA ARG A 104 -10.77 17.11 13.02
C ARG A 104 -11.19 15.64 13.08
N ASN A 105 -10.42 14.81 13.78
CA ASN A 105 -10.61 13.34 13.85
C ASN A 105 -10.64 12.65 12.47
N GLY A 106 -10.00 13.25 11.46
CA GLY A 106 -10.07 12.77 10.09
C GLY A 106 -9.16 11.59 9.79
N GLU A 107 -8.04 11.40 10.51
CA GLU A 107 -7.11 10.30 10.23
C GLU A 107 -7.77 8.91 10.34
N PRO A 108 -8.51 8.57 11.42
CA PRO A 108 -9.21 7.28 11.50
C PRO A 108 -10.27 7.10 10.42
N ILE A 109 -10.99 8.17 10.07
CA ILE A 109 -12.00 8.16 9.00
C ILE A 109 -11.32 7.91 7.64
N GLY A 110 -10.18 8.57 7.39
CA GLY A 110 -9.40 8.39 6.18
C GLY A 110 -8.84 6.98 6.05
N VAL A 111 -8.38 6.37 7.16
CA VAL A 111 -7.95 4.97 7.18
C VAL A 111 -9.12 4.04 6.87
N LEU A 112 -10.26 4.20 7.55
CA LEU A 112 -11.43 3.36 7.35
C LEU A 112 -11.97 3.47 5.91
N ALA A 113 -12.26 4.69 5.47
CA ALA A 113 -12.80 4.96 4.14
C ALA A 113 -11.82 4.55 3.04
N GLY A 114 -10.53 4.87 3.19
CA GLY A 114 -9.51 4.53 2.22
C GLY A 114 -9.30 3.02 2.12
N SER A 115 -9.29 2.30 3.25
CA SER A 115 -9.16 0.84 3.27
C SER A 115 -10.38 0.17 2.62
N LEU A 116 -11.58 0.66 2.91
CA LEU A 116 -12.82 0.16 2.33
C LEU A 116 -12.85 0.35 0.81
N ILE A 117 -12.55 1.55 0.31
CA ILE A 117 -12.55 1.83 -1.12
C ILE A 117 -11.45 1.03 -1.84
N LYS A 118 -10.24 0.95 -1.27
CA LYS A 118 -9.16 0.12 -1.81
C LYS A 118 -9.59 -1.35 -1.92
N PHE A 119 -10.18 -1.90 -0.86
CA PHE A 119 -10.68 -3.28 -0.84
C PHE A 119 -11.77 -3.50 -1.90
N LEU A 120 -12.81 -2.67 -1.93
CA LEU A 120 -13.90 -2.81 -2.88
C LEU A 120 -13.40 -2.74 -4.33
N PHE A 121 -12.50 -1.80 -4.62
CA PHE A 121 -11.89 -1.68 -5.94
C PHE A 121 -11.08 -2.92 -6.32
N LEU A 122 -10.20 -3.40 -5.44
CA LEU A 122 -9.35 -4.55 -5.72
C LEU A 122 -10.14 -5.86 -5.82
N PHE A 123 -11.13 -6.05 -4.94
CA PHE A 123 -12.00 -7.22 -4.97
C PHE A 123 -12.85 -7.26 -6.23
N PHE A 124 -13.47 -6.13 -6.61
CA PHE A 124 -14.19 -6.02 -7.88
C PHE A 124 -13.27 -6.25 -9.08
N SER A 125 -12.04 -5.70 -9.01
CA SER A 125 -11.06 -5.86 -10.07
C SER A 125 -10.66 -7.33 -10.27
N ALA A 126 -10.40 -8.04 -9.17
CA ALA A 126 -9.96 -9.43 -9.16
C ALA A 126 -11.07 -10.42 -9.57
N THR A 127 -12.34 -10.07 -9.39
CA THR A 127 -13.48 -10.98 -9.61
C THR A 127 -14.29 -10.71 -10.87
N LYS A 128 -14.25 -9.48 -11.41
CA LYS A 128 -15.08 -9.07 -12.55
C LYS A 128 -14.28 -8.34 -13.63
N LEU A 129 -13.50 -7.34 -13.22
CA LEU A 129 -12.85 -6.45 -14.19
C LEU A 129 -11.80 -7.18 -15.02
N ILE A 130 -11.05 -8.10 -14.40
CA ILE A 130 -10.00 -8.89 -15.05
C ILE A 130 -10.52 -9.79 -16.17
N ASP A 131 -11.76 -10.28 -16.04
CA ASP A 131 -12.43 -11.09 -17.06
C ASP A 131 -12.96 -10.21 -18.19
N LEU A 132 -13.43 -8.99 -17.87
CA LEU A 132 -13.94 -8.04 -18.85
C LEU A 132 -12.86 -7.53 -19.81
N ILE A 133 -11.62 -7.38 -19.33
CA ILE A 133 -10.50 -6.90 -20.15
C ILE A 133 -9.78 -8.00 -20.94
N ALA A 134 -10.37 -9.20 -21.03
CA ALA A 134 -9.88 -10.33 -21.84
C ALA A 134 -8.42 -10.73 -21.57
N VAL A 135 -7.91 -10.50 -20.37
CA VAL A 135 -6.57 -10.98 -20.02
C VAL A 135 -6.64 -12.47 -19.74
N SER A 136 -5.95 -13.26 -20.56
CA SER A 136 -5.85 -14.72 -20.42
C SER A 136 -5.02 -15.09 -19.18
N ILE A 137 -5.66 -15.05 -18.02
CA ILE A 137 -5.08 -15.49 -16.74
C ILE A 137 -5.57 -16.91 -16.43
N PRO A 138 -4.70 -17.85 -16.02
CA PRO A 138 -5.11 -19.18 -15.60
C PRO A 138 -6.15 -19.13 -14.47
N GLN A 139 -7.17 -19.99 -14.52
CA GLN A 139 -8.22 -20.05 -13.49
C GLN A 139 -7.68 -20.16 -12.05
N PRO A 140 -6.66 -21.00 -11.75
CA PRO A 140 -6.11 -21.10 -10.39
C PRO A 140 -5.51 -19.79 -9.88
N VAL A 141 -5.06 -18.91 -10.79
CA VAL A 141 -4.50 -17.60 -10.43
C VAL A 141 -5.61 -16.61 -10.14
N LYS A 142 -6.72 -16.66 -10.89
CA LYS A 142 -7.91 -15.84 -10.64
C LYS A 142 -8.52 -16.14 -9.27
N ASP A 143 -8.65 -17.42 -8.92
CA ASP A 143 -9.20 -17.83 -7.63
C ASP A 143 -8.32 -17.32 -6.47
N LYS A 144 -7.00 -17.43 -6.60
CA LYS A 144 -6.04 -16.87 -5.64
C LYS A 144 -6.13 -15.34 -5.55
N LEU A 145 -6.28 -14.65 -6.67
CA LEU A 145 -6.48 -13.19 -6.70
C LEU A 145 -7.77 -12.80 -5.98
N ALA A 146 -8.89 -13.47 -6.25
CA ALA A 146 -10.17 -13.18 -5.61
C ALA A 146 -10.11 -13.32 -4.08
N VAL A 147 -9.44 -14.36 -3.58
CA VAL A 147 -9.26 -14.58 -2.13
C VAL A 147 -8.29 -13.55 -1.53
N SER A 148 -7.13 -13.35 -2.15
CA SER A 148 -6.07 -12.46 -1.60
C SER A 148 -6.45 -10.99 -1.65
N MET A 149 -7.16 -10.55 -2.70
CA MET A 149 -7.68 -9.18 -2.84
C MET A 149 -9.00 -8.96 -2.11
N GLY A 150 -9.53 -10.00 -1.48
CA GLY A 150 -10.75 -9.98 -0.68
C GLY A 150 -10.53 -9.39 0.72
N LEU A 151 -11.20 -10.00 1.70
CA LEU A 151 -11.17 -9.55 3.09
C LEU A 151 -9.76 -9.37 3.70
N PRO A 152 -8.74 -10.21 3.39
CA PRO A 152 -7.38 -9.97 3.86
C PRO A 152 -6.86 -8.58 3.50
N GLN A 153 -7.21 -8.06 2.32
CA GLN A 153 -6.73 -6.76 1.88
C GLN A 153 -7.37 -5.59 2.65
N PHE A 154 -8.61 -5.76 3.10
CA PHE A 154 -9.27 -4.80 3.99
C PHE A 154 -8.63 -4.80 5.38
N VAL A 155 -8.47 -5.99 5.98
CA VAL A 155 -7.87 -6.15 7.32
C VAL A 155 -6.44 -5.60 7.36
N THR A 156 -5.64 -5.92 6.34
CA THR A 156 -4.25 -5.47 6.28
C THR A 156 -4.13 -3.97 6.07
N ALA A 157 -5.01 -3.35 5.28
CA ALA A 157 -5.05 -1.90 5.11
C ALA A 157 -5.47 -1.18 6.41
N LEU A 158 -6.48 -1.69 7.13
CA LEU A 158 -6.88 -1.15 8.43
C LEU A 158 -5.73 -1.23 9.45
N ALA A 159 -5.13 -2.40 9.60
CA ALA A 159 -4.01 -2.62 10.51
C ALA A 159 -2.81 -1.73 10.15
N GLY A 160 -2.48 -1.63 8.86
CA GLY A 160 -1.41 -0.76 8.39
C GLY A 160 -1.68 0.72 8.66
N GLY A 161 -2.92 1.18 8.46
CA GLY A 161 -3.30 2.55 8.78
C GLY A 161 -3.23 2.86 10.27
N ALA A 162 -3.66 1.93 11.13
CA ALA A 162 -3.51 2.04 12.58
C ALA A 162 -2.04 2.14 12.99
N ILE A 163 -1.18 1.28 12.44
CA ILE A 163 0.27 1.29 12.68
C ILE A 163 0.87 2.63 12.24
N ALA A 164 0.53 3.13 11.05
CA ALA A 164 1.04 4.40 10.54
C ALA A 164 0.68 5.58 11.44
N MET A 165 -0.57 5.67 11.88
CA MET A 165 -1.03 6.72 12.79
C MET A 165 -0.31 6.65 14.15
N ALA A 166 -0.14 5.44 14.71
CA ALA A 166 0.55 5.26 15.98
C ALA A 166 2.03 5.69 15.87
N LEU A 167 2.74 5.20 14.85
CA LEU A 167 4.14 5.55 14.62
C LEU A 167 4.32 7.05 14.35
N PHE A 168 3.46 7.67 13.54
CA PHE A 168 3.53 9.10 13.29
C PHE A 168 3.35 9.92 14.58
N LYS A 169 2.39 9.56 15.44
CA LYS A 169 2.18 10.22 16.74
C LYS A 169 3.39 10.08 17.65
N MET A 170 3.96 8.88 17.76
CA MET A 170 5.15 8.62 18.58
C MET A 170 6.37 9.43 18.10
N LEU A 171 6.61 9.45 16.79
CA LEU A 171 7.74 10.18 16.20
C LEU A 171 7.57 11.70 16.34
N LYS A 172 6.36 12.22 16.09
CA LYS A 172 6.08 13.65 16.22
C LYS A 172 6.32 14.14 17.65
N GLN A 173 5.89 13.36 18.65
CA GLN A 173 6.15 13.68 20.05
C GLN A 173 7.66 13.76 20.34
N ARG A 174 8.43 12.75 19.92
CA ARG A 174 9.88 12.72 20.14
C ARG A 174 10.63 13.88 19.48
N ILE A 175 10.30 14.22 18.24
CA ILE A 175 10.95 15.32 17.52
C ILE A 175 10.57 16.67 18.11
N SER A 176 9.34 16.83 18.63
CA SER A 176 8.90 18.08 19.27
C SER A 176 9.44 18.31 20.68
N THR A 177 10.03 17.29 21.30
CA THR A 177 10.61 17.35 22.66
C THR A 177 12.12 17.61 22.64
N ILE A 178 12.75 17.64 21.45
CA ILE A 178 14.15 18.01 21.23
C ILE A 178 14.19 19.43 20.68
#